data_AF-A0A6A6KRJ2-F1
#
_entry.id   AF-A0A6A6KRJ2-F1
#
_cell.length_a   1.000
_cell.length_b   1.000
_cell.length_c   1.000
_cell.angle_alpha   90.00
_cell.angle_beta   90.00
_cell.angle_gamma   90.00
#
_symmetry.space_group_name_H-M   'P 1'
#
loop_
_entity.id
_entity.type
_entity.pdbx_description
1 polymer ?
#
loop_
_entity_poly.entity_id
_entity_poly.type
_entity_poly.pdbx_seq_one_letter_code
_entity_poly.pdbx_strand_id
1 'polypeptide(L)'
;MEDQLNELGKAVDAGMVDLTGGYYDAGDNVKFNFPMAFTTTISWGDPNVDHKCWERPEDMDTVRTVYSVSPSNLAQMLPGAYSDSLGSAVCPFYCSYSGYKDELLWGAAWLFMATNQKYYYDLLKSLGDDDQSDIFSWDNKYAGGHVLLSRRALLNNDKNFEQYKLESENFMCRILPNSPSTSTQYTRGGLMYKLPQSNLQYVTSITFLLTTYAKYMKATKHTFNCGNLLVTPNSLLNVAKRQVDYILGVNPLQMSYMVGFGPHYPKRIHHRGSSLPSLASHPLVIGCDGGFQPFFYTANPNPNILTGAIVGGPDQNDGFPDDRSDYSHSEPATYINAAIVGPLAYLVGSTSI
;
A
#
# COMPACT_ATOMS: atom_id res chain seq x y z
N MET A 1 -9.95 34.64 20.88
CA MET A 1 -10.33 33.20 20.97
C MET A 1 -10.12 32.54 19.62
N GLU A 2 -10.69 33.11 18.55
CA GLU A 2 -10.29 32.81 17.16
C GLU A 2 -8.77 32.84 16.96
N ASP A 3 -8.08 33.88 17.47
CA ASP A 3 -6.64 34.05 17.28
C ASP A 3 -5.75 32.95 17.89
N GLN A 4 -6.25 32.17 18.86
CA GLN A 4 -5.46 31.10 19.49
C GLN A 4 -5.53 29.77 18.74
N LEU A 5 -6.42 29.61 17.75
CA LEU A 5 -6.47 28.43 16.90
C LEU A 5 -5.41 28.47 15.78
N ASN A 6 -4.99 29.68 15.36
CA ASN A 6 -4.03 29.89 14.26
C ASN A 6 -2.55 29.59 14.60
N GLU A 7 -2.23 29.22 15.84
CA GLU A 7 -0.87 28.86 16.26
C GLU A 7 -0.64 27.35 16.37
N LEU A 8 -1.70 26.56 16.58
CA LEU A 8 -1.61 25.11 16.84
C LEU A 8 -1.38 24.25 15.58
N GLY A 9 -1.55 24.82 14.39
CA GLY A 9 -1.40 24.14 13.08
C GLY A 9 -0.09 24.45 12.34
N LYS A 10 0.92 25.05 13.00
CA LYS A 10 2.21 25.36 12.35
C LYS A 10 3.17 24.19 12.49
N ALA A 11 3.75 23.75 11.37
CA ALA A 11 4.86 22.82 11.37
C ALA A 11 6.03 23.40 12.17
N VAL A 12 6.48 22.67 13.20
CA VAL A 12 7.59 23.08 14.07
C VAL A 12 8.87 22.40 13.57
N ASP A 13 9.93 23.20 13.37
CA ASP A 13 11.27 22.68 13.10
C ASP A 13 11.70 21.74 14.24
N ALA A 14 12.06 20.51 13.89
CA ALA A 14 12.35 19.43 14.84
C ALA A 14 13.68 19.63 15.60
N GLY A 15 14.52 20.57 15.17
CA GLY A 15 15.86 20.76 15.69
C GLY A 15 16.82 19.65 15.27
N MET A 16 17.98 19.55 15.95
CA MET A 16 19.02 18.58 15.61
C MET A 16 18.70 17.17 16.14
N VAL A 17 17.71 16.53 15.51
CA VAL A 17 17.40 15.10 15.65
C VAL A 17 17.96 14.36 14.44
N ASP A 18 18.62 13.22 14.65
CA ASP A 18 19.03 12.33 13.55
C ASP A 18 17.80 11.61 12.98
N LEU A 19 17.52 11.86 11.71
CA LEU A 19 16.40 11.32 10.94
C LEU A 19 16.88 10.62 9.66
N THR A 20 18.16 10.23 9.62
CA THR A 20 18.77 9.50 8.51
C THR A 20 18.25 8.05 8.44
N GLY A 21 18.41 7.42 7.27
CA GLY A 21 17.86 6.08 7.00
C GLY A 21 16.36 6.10 6.62
N GLY A 22 15.70 4.94 6.72
CA GLY A 22 14.41 4.66 6.08
C GLY A 22 14.54 4.39 4.57
N TYR A 23 13.43 4.17 3.87
CA TYR A 23 13.39 4.04 2.40
C TYR A 23 12.81 5.30 1.75
N TYR A 24 13.00 5.48 0.44
CA TYR A 24 12.13 6.38 -0.31
C TYR A 24 10.80 5.67 -0.65
N ASP A 25 9.74 6.42 -0.90
CA ASP A 25 8.38 5.92 -0.97
C ASP A 25 8.01 5.39 -2.34
N ALA A 26 8.33 6.14 -3.40
CA ALA A 26 7.90 5.87 -4.76
C ALA A 26 9.00 6.16 -5.78
N GLY A 27 8.72 6.92 -6.83
CA GLY A 27 9.71 7.39 -7.81
C GLY A 27 10.54 8.60 -7.37
N ASP A 28 10.32 9.04 -6.14
CA ASP A 28 10.80 10.25 -5.49
C ASP A 28 11.97 10.00 -4.53
N ASN A 29 12.49 11.07 -3.96
CA ASN A 29 13.39 11.01 -2.81
C ASN A 29 12.65 11.45 -1.52
N VAL A 30 11.32 11.40 -1.51
CA VAL A 30 10.45 11.48 -0.32
C VAL A 30 10.27 10.06 0.25
N LYS A 31 9.91 9.93 1.53
CA LYS A 31 9.84 8.67 2.31
C LYS A 31 8.46 8.41 2.97
N PHE A 32 7.35 8.86 2.37
CA PHE A 32 6.11 9.33 3.06
C PHE A 32 5.67 8.49 4.28
N ASN A 33 5.53 9.10 5.47
CA ASN A 33 5.39 8.30 6.69
C ASN A 33 4.03 7.60 6.80
N PHE A 34 2.96 8.16 6.25
CA PHE A 34 1.63 7.52 6.28
C PHE A 34 1.57 6.28 5.36
N PRO A 35 1.86 6.37 4.05
CA PRO A 35 1.97 5.20 3.18
C PRO A 35 3.12 4.30 3.56
N MET A 36 4.26 4.81 4.01
CA MET A 36 5.32 3.97 4.54
C MET A 36 5.09 3.50 5.98
N ALA A 37 3.96 3.81 6.64
CA ALA A 37 3.49 3.19 7.89
C ALA A 37 2.35 2.19 7.69
N PHE A 38 1.55 2.36 6.65
CA PHE A 38 0.89 1.22 6.04
C PHE A 38 1.94 0.22 5.55
N THR A 39 2.99 0.70 4.89
CA THR A 39 4.20 -0.09 4.75
C THR A 39 4.69 -0.46 6.15
N THR A 40 4.97 0.37 7.20
CA THR A 40 5.61 -0.06 8.51
C THR A 40 4.98 -1.29 9.14
N THR A 41 3.65 -1.35 9.18
CA THR A 41 2.85 -2.48 9.68
C THR A 41 2.98 -3.75 8.81
N ILE A 42 3.84 -3.64 7.78
CA ILE A 42 4.34 -4.56 6.75
C ILE A 42 5.91 -4.34 6.42
N SER A 43 6.62 -3.19 6.74
CA SER A 43 8.06 -2.64 6.60
C SER A 43 8.25 -1.03 6.58
N TRP A 44 9.28 -0.34 7.20
CA TRP A 44 9.29 1.14 7.65
C TRP A 44 10.31 2.17 6.98
N GLY A 45 10.34 3.55 6.99
CA GLY A 45 9.47 4.76 7.33
C GLY A 45 10.10 6.25 7.15
N ASP A 46 9.27 7.34 6.97
CA ASP A 46 9.33 8.83 7.37
C ASP A 46 10.03 10.09 6.64
N PRO A 47 9.34 11.18 6.12
CA PRO A 47 9.92 12.45 5.49
C PRO A 47 9.10 13.80 5.42
N ASN A 48 9.56 14.81 4.61
CA ASN A 48 8.87 15.29 3.36
C ASN A 48 9.79 16.08 2.34
N VAL A 49 9.24 16.67 1.25
CA VAL A 49 9.67 17.86 0.41
C VAL A 49 10.19 17.71 -1.06
N ASP A 50 10.74 16.58 -1.52
CA ASP A 50 11.56 16.48 -2.76
C ASP A 50 10.89 16.76 -4.15
N HIS A 51 9.57 16.61 -4.31
CA HIS A 51 8.90 16.39 -5.62
C HIS A 51 9.14 17.39 -6.76
N LYS A 52 9.69 18.58 -6.52
CA LYS A 52 9.92 19.61 -7.55
C LYS A 52 11.17 19.36 -8.40
N CYS A 53 12.08 18.51 -7.93
CA CYS A 53 13.34 18.22 -8.60
C CYS A 53 13.34 16.82 -9.22
N TRP A 54 14.10 16.63 -10.30
CA TRP A 54 14.42 15.31 -10.84
C TRP A 54 15.92 15.05 -10.74
N GLU A 55 16.41 14.96 -9.50
CA GLU A 55 17.81 14.75 -9.15
C GLU A 55 18.04 13.35 -8.55
N ARG A 56 19.31 12.94 -8.46
CA ARG A 56 19.65 11.65 -7.82
C ARG A 56 19.55 11.79 -6.29
N PRO A 57 19.17 10.73 -5.54
CA PRO A 57 19.16 10.78 -4.09
C PRO A 57 20.54 11.09 -3.49
N GLU A 58 21.64 10.78 -4.20
CA GLU A 58 23.01 11.13 -3.81
C GLU A 58 23.42 12.58 -4.11
N ASP A 59 22.67 13.30 -4.96
CA ASP A 59 23.00 14.66 -5.44
C ASP A 59 22.21 15.78 -4.75
N MET A 60 21.17 15.43 -3.98
CA MET A 60 20.13 16.36 -3.53
C MET A 60 20.66 17.62 -2.81
N ASP A 61 20.32 18.80 -3.33
CA ASP A 61 20.61 20.09 -2.68
C ASP A 61 19.37 20.76 -2.03
N THR A 62 18.20 20.15 -2.19
CA THR A 62 16.92 20.68 -1.68
C THR A 62 16.78 20.62 -0.15
N VAL A 63 16.18 21.67 0.43
CA VAL A 63 15.91 21.76 1.87
C VAL A 63 14.81 20.77 2.27
N ARG A 64 15.18 19.72 3.02
CA ARG A 64 14.26 18.67 3.49
C ARG A 64 13.59 19.06 4.81
N THR A 65 12.49 19.81 4.74
CA THR A 65 11.72 20.21 5.93
C THR A 65 11.12 19.00 6.65
N VAL A 66 11.36 18.90 7.95
CA VAL A 66 10.76 17.90 8.83
C VAL A 66 9.37 18.38 9.28
N TYR A 67 8.39 17.50 9.20
CA TYR A 67 7.05 17.70 9.76
C TYR A 67 6.83 16.70 10.89
N SER A 68 6.28 17.15 12.02
CA SER A 68 6.03 16.29 13.18
C SER A 68 4.67 16.58 13.82
N VAL A 69 4.08 15.55 14.43
CA VAL A 69 2.85 15.64 15.21
C VAL A 69 3.21 15.42 16.68
N SER A 70 3.05 16.46 17.49
CA SER A 70 3.50 16.47 18.90
C SER A 70 2.50 15.77 19.83
N PRO A 71 2.86 15.47 21.11
CA PRO A 71 1.98 14.76 22.04
C PRO A 71 0.64 15.45 22.35
N SER A 72 0.49 16.76 22.13
CA SER A 72 -0.82 17.44 22.23
C SER A 72 -1.81 17.00 21.14
N ASN A 73 -1.29 16.42 20.06
CA ASN A 73 -2.02 16.07 18.84
C ASN A 73 -2.06 14.54 18.62
N LEU A 74 -1.81 13.73 19.67
CA LEU A 74 -2.05 12.29 19.64
C LEU A 74 -3.52 11.99 19.32
N ALA A 75 -3.79 10.93 18.54
CA ALA A 75 -5.14 10.56 18.07
C ALA A 75 -6.16 10.17 19.16
N GLN A 76 -5.78 10.20 20.44
CA GLN A 76 -6.70 10.09 21.59
C GLN A 76 -6.95 11.42 22.32
N MET A 77 -6.15 12.46 22.04
CA MET A 77 -6.25 13.80 22.61
C MET A 77 -6.80 14.81 21.61
N LEU A 78 -6.53 14.63 20.31
CA LEU A 78 -7.22 15.29 19.21
C LEU A 78 -7.66 14.25 18.16
N PRO A 79 -8.95 13.91 18.06
CA PRO A 79 -9.46 13.04 16.99
C PRO A 79 -9.56 13.81 15.67
N GLY A 80 -8.77 13.41 14.68
CA GLY A 80 -8.73 14.01 13.34
C GLY A 80 -7.80 13.24 12.40
N ALA A 81 -7.96 13.43 11.09
CA ALA A 81 -7.06 12.85 10.09
C ALA A 81 -5.70 13.57 10.13
N TYR A 82 -4.61 12.86 9.85
CA TYR A 82 -3.27 13.47 9.93
C TYR A 82 -3.09 14.61 8.90
N SER A 83 -3.78 14.52 7.76
CA SER A 83 -3.86 15.57 6.74
C SER A 83 -4.63 16.82 7.20
N ASP A 84 -5.49 16.74 8.23
CA ASP A 84 -6.15 17.92 8.80
C ASP A 84 -5.13 18.85 9.49
N SER A 85 -4.05 18.28 10.03
CA SER A 85 -2.96 19.01 10.69
C SER A 85 -1.83 19.42 9.74
N LEU A 86 -1.61 18.68 8.64
CA LEU A 86 -0.49 18.91 7.71
C LEU A 86 -0.89 19.57 6.38
N GLY A 87 -2.17 19.51 6.00
CA GLY A 87 -2.73 20.17 4.82
C GLY A 87 -1.92 19.93 3.54
N SER A 88 -1.52 21.03 2.89
CA SER A 88 -0.75 21.03 1.63
C SER A 88 0.71 20.57 1.75
N ALA A 89 1.19 20.19 2.94
CA ALA A 89 2.46 19.46 3.08
C ALA A 89 2.33 17.97 2.70
N VAL A 90 1.12 17.41 2.70
CA VAL A 90 0.87 15.99 2.35
C VAL A 90 -0.17 15.83 1.23
N CYS A 91 -1.18 16.70 1.17
CA CYS A 91 -2.09 16.79 0.03
C CYS A 91 -1.42 17.50 -1.16
N PRO A 92 -1.67 17.05 -2.41
CA PRO A 92 -2.67 16.06 -2.82
C PRO A 92 -2.19 14.60 -2.77
N PHE A 93 -0.89 14.33 -2.56
CA PHE A 93 -0.28 13.01 -2.74
C PHE A 93 -0.80 11.96 -1.75
N TYR A 94 -0.85 12.32 -0.47
CA TYR A 94 -1.29 11.47 0.62
C TYR A 94 -2.25 12.24 1.55
N CYS A 95 -3.35 12.74 1.00
CA CYS A 95 -4.49 13.09 1.84
C CYS A 95 -5.03 11.81 2.49
N SER A 96 -5.46 11.87 3.75
CA SER A 96 -6.31 10.81 4.30
C SER A 96 -7.75 11.02 3.81
N TYR A 97 -8.36 9.97 3.25
CA TYR A 97 -9.75 9.96 2.77
C TYR A 97 -10.64 9.05 3.62
N SER A 98 -10.09 7.99 4.22
CA SER A 98 -10.74 7.14 5.23
C SER A 98 -10.93 7.86 6.59
N GLY A 99 -10.04 8.78 6.92
CA GLY A 99 -9.99 9.50 8.20
C GLY A 99 -8.85 9.04 9.11
N TYR A 100 -9.19 8.67 10.35
CA TYR A 100 -8.23 8.24 11.39
C TYR A 100 -8.69 7.01 12.19
N LYS A 101 -9.90 6.51 11.89
CA LYS A 101 -10.58 5.51 12.74
C LYS A 101 -10.08 4.10 12.46
N ASP A 102 -9.74 3.80 11.22
CA ASP A 102 -9.15 2.54 10.83
C ASP A 102 -7.67 2.43 11.21
N GLU A 103 -6.93 3.53 11.34
CA GLU A 103 -5.61 3.54 12.01
C GLU A 103 -5.74 3.19 13.49
N LEU A 104 -6.74 3.77 14.17
CA LEU A 104 -7.03 3.42 15.57
C LEU A 104 -7.44 1.95 15.69
N LEU A 105 -8.26 1.43 14.76
CA LEU A 105 -8.67 0.02 14.75
C LEU A 105 -7.48 -0.91 14.42
N TRP A 106 -6.67 -0.58 13.43
CA TRP A 106 -5.49 -1.33 13.00
C TRP A 106 -4.40 -1.35 14.07
N GLY A 107 -4.10 -0.19 14.65
CA GLY A 107 -3.16 -0.04 15.77
C GLY A 107 -3.65 -0.79 17.01
N ALA A 108 -4.94 -0.65 17.39
CA ALA A 108 -5.51 -1.40 18.50
C ALA A 108 -5.55 -2.92 18.22
N ALA A 109 -5.78 -3.35 16.98
CA ALA A 109 -5.75 -4.75 16.57
C ALA A 109 -4.34 -5.34 16.72
N TRP A 110 -3.31 -4.68 16.22
CA TRP A 110 -1.92 -5.11 16.38
C TRP A 110 -1.50 -5.13 17.85
N LEU A 111 -1.78 -4.07 18.61
CA LEU A 111 -1.43 -3.98 20.03
C LEU A 111 -2.21 -5.00 20.87
N PHE A 112 -3.48 -5.27 20.57
CA PHE A 112 -4.22 -6.37 21.19
C PHE A 112 -3.65 -7.75 20.84
N MET A 113 -3.28 -7.98 19.58
CA MET A 113 -2.71 -9.25 19.14
C MET A 113 -1.31 -9.51 19.70
N ALA A 114 -0.52 -8.46 19.96
CA ALA A 114 0.79 -8.55 20.58
C ALA A 114 0.76 -8.64 22.12
N THR A 115 -0.17 -7.93 22.79
CA THR A 115 -0.15 -7.78 24.26
C THR A 115 -1.29 -8.48 25.00
N ASN A 116 -2.38 -8.83 24.31
CA ASN A 116 -3.62 -9.36 24.88
C ASN A 116 -4.23 -8.50 26.01
N GLN A 117 -3.90 -7.20 26.09
CA GLN A 117 -4.42 -6.31 27.13
C GLN A 117 -5.88 -5.90 26.86
N LYS A 118 -6.71 -5.92 27.92
CA LYS A 118 -8.14 -5.58 27.86
C LYS A 118 -8.39 -4.17 27.29
N TYR A 119 -7.51 -3.21 27.58
CA TYR A 119 -7.61 -1.83 27.09
C TYR A 119 -7.77 -1.74 25.56
N TYR A 120 -6.95 -2.46 24.80
CA TYR A 120 -7.05 -2.46 23.33
C TYR A 120 -8.30 -3.20 22.83
N TYR A 121 -8.77 -4.22 23.55
CA TYR A 121 -10.05 -4.88 23.24
C TYR A 121 -11.25 -3.95 23.48
N ASP A 122 -11.25 -3.19 24.58
CA ASP A 122 -12.30 -2.22 24.88
C ASP A 122 -12.30 -1.08 23.84
N LEU A 123 -11.11 -0.61 23.42
CA LEU A 123 -10.95 0.36 22.34
C LEU A 123 -11.50 -0.18 21.02
N LEU A 124 -11.15 -1.40 20.61
CA LEU A 124 -11.72 -2.07 19.42
C LEU A 124 -13.25 -2.14 19.45
N LYS A 125 -13.85 -2.41 20.62
CA LYS A 125 -15.32 -2.40 20.78
C LYS A 125 -15.95 -1.01 20.78
N SER A 126 -15.19 0.05 21.05
CA SER A 126 -15.67 1.44 20.97
C SER A 126 -15.63 2.07 19.58
N LEU A 127 -14.77 1.57 18.68
CA LEU A 127 -14.55 2.15 17.35
C LEU A 127 -15.64 1.77 16.32
N GLY A 128 -16.26 0.60 16.49
CA GLY A 128 -17.20 0.02 15.53
C GLY A 128 -16.53 -0.95 14.53
N ASP A 129 -17.31 -1.38 13.55
CA ASP A 129 -16.96 -2.43 12.57
C ASP A 129 -17.73 -2.19 11.24
N ASP A 130 -18.14 -0.94 10.99
CA ASP A 130 -19.26 -0.59 10.09
C ASP A 130 -18.81 0.00 8.74
N ASP A 131 -17.51 -0.03 8.42
CA ASP A 131 -17.07 0.30 7.06
C ASP A 131 -17.27 -0.90 6.13
N GLN A 132 -18.05 -0.66 5.08
CA GLN A 132 -18.44 -1.64 4.07
C GLN A 132 -17.59 -1.54 2.79
N SER A 133 -16.40 -0.93 2.90
CA SER A 133 -15.34 -0.90 1.88
C SER A 133 -15.01 -2.27 1.29
N ASP A 134 -14.56 -2.26 0.04
CA ASP A 134 -13.94 -3.39 -0.66
C ASP A 134 -12.47 -3.12 -1.03
N ILE A 135 -11.88 -2.09 -0.40
CA ILE A 135 -10.51 -1.62 -0.56
C ILE A 135 -9.72 -1.90 0.73
N PHE A 136 -8.45 -2.25 0.58
CA PHE A 136 -7.43 -2.19 1.62
C PHE A 136 -6.23 -1.44 1.03
N SER A 137 -5.69 -0.44 1.71
CA SER A 137 -4.67 0.44 1.13
C SER A 137 -3.89 1.20 2.20
N TRP A 138 -2.93 2.01 1.76
CA TRP A 138 -2.27 2.98 2.64
C TRP A 138 -3.20 4.00 3.29
N ASP A 139 -4.41 4.15 2.75
CA ASP A 139 -5.45 5.02 3.28
C ASP A 139 -6.46 4.23 4.13
N ASN A 140 -7.09 3.18 3.61
CA ASN A 140 -8.11 2.41 4.34
C ASN A 140 -7.58 1.07 4.88
N LYS A 141 -7.63 0.89 6.21
CA LYS A 141 -7.13 -0.29 6.95
C LYS A 141 -8.23 -1.20 7.52
N TYR A 142 -9.51 -0.85 7.43
CA TYR A 142 -10.62 -1.61 8.05
C TYR A 142 -10.56 -3.09 7.68
N ALA A 143 -10.61 -3.42 6.37
CA ALA A 143 -10.55 -4.80 5.88
C ALA A 143 -9.33 -5.59 6.37
N GLY A 144 -8.17 -4.93 6.54
CA GLY A 144 -6.97 -5.55 7.11
C GLY A 144 -7.11 -5.85 8.59
N GLY A 145 -7.66 -4.90 9.36
CA GLY A 145 -7.99 -5.07 10.78
C GLY A 145 -9.01 -6.18 11.01
N HIS A 146 -10.08 -6.24 10.21
CA HIS A 146 -11.12 -7.25 10.30
C HIS A 146 -10.51 -8.64 10.05
N VAL A 147 -9.70 -8.80 8.99
CA VAL A 147 -8.99 -10.06 8.71
C VAL A 147 -8.03 -10.43 9.83
N LEU A 148 -7.22 -9.50 10.35
CA LEU A 148 -6.30 -9.75 11.46
C LEU A 148 -7.03 -10.23 12.74
N LEU A 149 -8.18 -9.63 13.06
CA LEU A 149 -8.99 -9.96 14.24
C LEU A 149 -9.82 -11.23 14.07
N SER A 150 -10.31 -11.52 12.86
CA SER A 150 -11.02 -12.77 12.52
C SER A 150 -10.25 -14.03 12.90
N ARG A 151 -8.91 -13.93 12.95
CA ARG A 151 -7.99 -14.98 13.43
C ARG A 151 -8.37 -15.51 14.80
N ARG A 152 -8.89 -14.66 15.71
CA ARG A 152 -9.34 -15.07 17.06
C ARG A 152 -10.61 -15.91 17.00
N ALA A 153 -11.59 -15.51 16.20
CA ALA A 153 -12.81 -16.29 15.98
C ALA A 153 -12.50 -17.64 15.32
N LEU A 154 -11.71 -17.64 14.23
CA LEU A 154 -11.36 -18.84 13.49
C LEU A 154 -10.43 -19.78 14.26
N LEU A 155 -9.21 -19.32 14.60
CA LEU A 155 -8.15 -20.19 15.12
C LEU A 155 -8.24 -20.44 16.63
N ASN A 156 -8.89 -19.55 17.38
CA ASN A 156 -9.03 -19.67 18.84
C ASN A 156 -10.47 -19.93 19.30
N ASN A 157 -11.45 -20.02 18.39
CA ASN A 157 -12.88 -20.18 18.69
C ASN A 157 -13.44 -19.08 19.62
N ASP A 158 -12.84 -17.89 19.57
CA ASP A 158 -13.22 -16.77 20.44
C ASP A 158 -14.39 -15.98 19.83
N LYS A 159 -15.59 -16.30 20.31
CA LYS A 159 -16.86 -15.71 19.86
C LYS A 159 -16.94 -14.19 20.01
N ASN A 160 -16.08 -13.56 20.82
CA ASN A 160 -16.03 -12.10 20.95
C ASN A 160 -15.57 -11.40 19.65
N PHE A 161 -14.92 -12.14 18.74
CA PHE A 161 -14.39 -11.65 17.46
C PHE A 161 -15.17 -12.16 16.25
N GLU A 162 -16.35 -12.78 16.46
CA GLU A 162 -17.19 -13.34 15.39
C GLU A 162 -17.64 -12.27 14.38
N GLN A 163 -17.84 -11.02 14.80
CA GLN A 163 -18.20 -9.92 13.91
C GLN A 163 -17.09 -9.58 12.91
N TYR A 164 -15.84 -9.43 13.37
CA TYR A 164 -14.69 -9.23 12.47
C TYR A 164 -14.49 -10.38 11.47
N LYS A 165 -14.94 -11.60 11.81
CA LYS A 165 -15.00 -12.72 10.85
C LYS A 165 -16.10 -12.52 9.82
N LEU A 166 -17.31 -12.12 10.23
CA LEU A 166 -18.39 -11.80 9.31
C LEU A 166 -18.02 -10.65 8.36
N GLU A 167 -17.41 -9.57 8.85
CA GLU A 167 -16.98 -8.46 7.98
C GLU A 167 -15.79 -8.84 7.09
N SER A 168 -14.90 -9.75 7.54
CA SER A 168 -13.92 -10.38 6.65
C SER A 168 -14.59 -11.17 5.54
N GLU A 169 -15.64 -11.94 5.85
CA GLU A 169 -16.38 -12.73 4.86
C GLU A 169 -17.16 -11.83 3.89
N ASN A 170 -17.79 -10.76 4.38
CA ASN A 170 -18.42 -9.72 3.56
C ASN A 170 -17.42 -9.09 2.58
N PHE A 171 -16.23 -8.72 3.05
CA PHE A 171 -15.15 -8.23 2.20
C PHE A 171 -14.75 -9.25 1.12
N MET A 172 -14.49 -10.51 1.48
CA MET A 172 -14.18 -11.55 0.48
C MET A 172 -15.31 -11.72 -0.55
N CYS A 173 -16.58 -11.59 -0.14
CA CYS A 173 -17.73 -11.60 -1.03
C CYS A 173 -17.80 -10.38 -1.97
N ARG A 174 -17.26 -9.22 -1.59
CA ARG A 174 -17.11 -8.05 -2.48
C ARG A 174 -15.98 -8.21 -3.50
N ILE A 175 -14.97 -9.03 -3.19
CA ILE A 175 -13.82 -9.31 -4.07
C ILE A 175 -14.10 -10.40 -5.10
N LEU A 176 -14.82 -11.47 -4.72
CA LEU A 176 -15.00 -12.65 -5.58
C LEU A 176 -15.80 -12.33 -6.87
N PRO A 177 -15.30 -12.66 -8.08
CA PRO A 177 -15.92 -12.22 -9.34
C PRO A 177 -17.27 -12.87 -9.66
N ASN A 178 -17.58 -14.01 -9.01
CA ASN A 178 -18.83 -14.74 -9.18
C ASN A 178 -19.78 -14.59 -7.97
N SER A 179 -19.47 -13.66 -7.05
CA SER A 179 -20.30 -13.41 -5.86
C SER A 179 -21.51 -12.54 -6.21
N PRO A 180 -22.72 -12.82 -5.69
CA PRO A 180 -23.90 -11.99 -5.90
C PRO A 180 -23.80 -10.62 -5.21
N SER A 181 -22.84 -10.42 -4.30
CA SER A 181 -22.52 -9.15 -3.64
C SER A 181 -21.17 -8.57 -4.09
N THR A 182 -20.66 -8.99 -5.25
CA THR A 182 -19.40 -8.46 -5.78
C THR A 182 -19.52 -6.98 -6.17
N SER A 183 -18.56 -6.17 -5.74
CA SER A 183 -18.39 -4.77 -6.15
C SER A 183 -17.07 -4.52 -6.89
N THR A 184 -16.17 -5.52 -6.89
CA THR A 184 -14.87 -5.43 -7.54
C THR A 184 -14.99 -5.62 -9.04
N GLN A 185 -14.58 -4.61 -9.81
CA GLN A 185 -14.45 -4.75 -11.25
C GLN A 185 -13.22 -5.60 -11.61
N TYR A 186 -13.27 -6.26 -12.75
CA TYR A 186 -12.16 -7.02 -13.31
C TYR A 186 -11.92 -6.60 -14.76
N THR A 187 -10.64 -6.42 -15.14
CA THR A 187 -10.24 -6.15 -16.53
C THR A 187 -10.54 -7.36 -17.43
N ARG A 188 -10.35 -7.22 -18.75
CA ARG A 188 -10.58 -8.33 -19.69
C ARG A 188 -9.58 -9.48 -19.48
N GLY A 189 -8.34 -9.17 -19.11
CA GLY A 189 -7.36 -10.15 -18.64
C GLY A 189 -7.67 -10.72 -17.24
N GLY A 190 -8.46 -9.99 -16.45
CA GLY A 190 -8.93 -10.39 -15.12
C GLY A 190 -8.01 -9.98 -13.97
N LEU A 191 -7.35 -8.83 -14.11
CA LEU A 191 -6.82 -8.06 -12.99
C LEU A 191 -7.99 -7.45 -12.21
N MET A 192 -7.94 -7.41 -10.88
CA MET A 192 -8.87 -6.62 -10.07
C MET A 192 -8.62 -5.13 -10.36
N TYR A 193 -9.69 -4.40 -10.68
CA TYR A 193 -9.62 -2.98 -10.97
C TYR A 193 -10.42 -2.20 -9.93
N LYS A 194 -9.76 -1.25 -9.26
CA LYS A 194 -10.32 -0.46 -8.16
C LYS A 194 -10.34 1.03 -8.47
N LEU A 195 -9.19 1.59 -8.81
CA LEU A 195 -9.00 3.01 -9.13
C LEU A 195 -7.97 3.15 -10.27
N PRO A 196 -8.07 4.20 -11.10
CA PRO A 196 -7.27 4.35 -12.31
C PRO A 196 -5.81 4.78 -12.09
N GLN A 197 -5.39 5.03 -10.84
CA GLN A 197 -4.02 5.42 -10.51
C GLN A 197 -3.42 4.40 -9.54
N SER A 198 -2.23 3.91 -9.88
CA SER A 198 -1.46 2.92 -9.12
C SER A 198 -2.30 1.71 -8.68
N ASN A 199 -3.14 1.20 -9.58
CA ASN A 199 -4.15 0.16 -9.30
C ASN A 199 -3.56 -1.09 -8.63
N LEU A 200 -2.32 -1.47 -8.99
CA LEU A 200 -1.65 -2.64 -8.40
C LEU A 200 -1.43 -2.53 -6.90
N GLN A 201 -1.47 -1.34 -6.28
CA GLN A 201 -1.47 -1.21 -4.81
C GLN A 201 -2.65 -1.97 -4.17
N TYR A 202 -3.83 -1.88 -4.78
CA TYR A 202 -5.05 -2.53 -4.29
C TYR A 202 -5.03 -4.01 -4.68
N VAL A 203 -4.45 -4.35 -5.84
CA VAL A 203 -4.31 -5.74 -6.27
C VAL A 203 -3.42 -6.51 -5.30
N THR A 204 -2.24 -5.98 -4.92
CA THR A 204 -1.32 -6.67 -4.02
C THR A 204 -1.86 -6.72 -2.59
N SER A 205 -2.48 -5.65 -2.09
CA SER A 205 -3.08 -5.60 -0.74
C SER A 205 -4.28 -6.55 -0.59
N ILE A 206 -5.19 -6.60 -1.56
CA ILE A 206 -6.35 -7.50 -1.53
C ILE A 206 -5.88 -8.96 -1.70
N THR A 207 -4.86 -9.20 -2.53
CA THR A 207 -4.23 -10.53 -2.69
C THR A 207 -3.59 -11.01 -1.37
N PHE A 208 -2.98 -10.10 -0.59
CA PHE A 208 -2.49 -10.39 0.75
C PHE A 208 -3.61 -10.81 1.71
N LEU A 209 -4.75 -10.11 1.73
CA LEU A 209 -5.91 -10.46 2.57
C LEU A 209 -6.56 -11.78 2.15
N LEU A 210 -6.80 -11.99 0.85
CA LEU A 210 -7.31 -13.25 0.29
C LEU A 210 -6.46 -14.44 0.74
N THR A 211 -5.13 -14.33 0.60
CA THR A 211 -4.17 -15.38 0.98
C THR A 211 -4.16 -15.62 2.49
N THR A 212 -4.20 -14.54 3.28
CA THR A 212 -4.15 -14.60 4.75
C THR A 212 -5.42 -15.23 5.33
N TYR A 213 -6.60 -14.83 4.86
CA TYR A 213 -7.87 -15.41 5.31
C TYR A 213 -8.00 -16.88 4.87
N ALA A 214 -7.62 -17.21 3.63
CA ALA A 214 -7.59 -18.59 3.16
C ALA A 214 -6.66 -19.49 3.99
N LYS A 215 -5.53 -18.96 4.48
CA LYS A 215 -4.64 -19.67 5.42
C LYS A 215 -5.33 -19.97 6.75
N TYR A 216 -6.14 -19.05 7.28
CA TYR A 216 -6.95 -19.31 8.48
C TYR A 216 -8.03 -20.37 8.20
N MET A 217 -8.78 -20.22 7.11
CA MET A 217 -9.79 -21.20 6.70
C MET A 217 -9.21 -22.61 6.52
N LYS A 218 -8.04 -22.74 5.87
CA LYS A 218 -7.36 -24.01 5.64
C LYS A 218 -6.91 -24.69 6.95
N ALA A 219 -6.55 -23.91 7.97
CA ALA A 219 -6.15 -24.44 9.28
C ALA A 219 -7.33 -25.01 10.08
N THR A 220 -8.54 -24.44 9.92
CA THR A 220 -9.75 -24.82 10.67
C THR A 220 -10.74 -25.67 9.87
N LYS A 221 -10.49 -25.85 8.57
CA LYS A 221 -11.43 -26.40 7.57
C LYS A 221 -12.71 -25.57 7.41
N HIS A 222 -12.62 -24.26 7.67
CA HIS A 222 -13.76 -23.34 7.57
C HIS A 222 -14.16 -23.05 6.12
N THR A 223 -15.46 -22.84 5.91
CA THR A 223 -16.10 -22.46 4.64
C THR A 223 -17.31 -21.58 4.95
N PHE A 224 -17.58 -20.58 4.11
CA PHE A 224 -18.73 -19.67 4.25
C PHE A 224 -19.44 -19.49 2.90
N ASN A 225 -20.56 -18.76 2.86
CA ASN A 225 -21.34 -18.57 1.64
C ASN A 225 -21.52 -17.08 1.31
N CYS A 226 -21.19 -16.70 0.07
CA CYS A 226 -21.59 -15.42 -0.51
C CYS A 226 -22.95 -15.61 -1.19
N GLY A 227 -24.03 -15.53 -0.41
CA GLY A 227 -25.37 -15.91 -0.87
C GLY A 227 -25.40 -17.37 -1.31
N ASN A 228 -25.50 -17.62 -2.62
CA ASN A 228 -25.53 -18.96 -3.20
C ASN A 228 -24.13 -19.52 -3.56
N LEU A 229 -23.06 -18.74 -3.43
CA LEU A 229 -21.68 -19.15 -3.75
C LEU A 229 -20.98 -19.70 -2.51
N LEU A 230 -20.68 -21.01 -2.49
CA LEU A 230 -19.84 -21.63 -1.46
C LEU A 230 -18.38 -21.20 -1.62
N VAL A 231 -17.83 -20.59 -0.56
CA VAL A 231 -16.43 -20.13 -0.50
C VAL A 231 -15.59 -21.11 0.32
N THR A 232 -14.59 -21.66 -0.35
CA THR A 232 -13.58 -22.55 0.21
C THR A 232 -12.22 -21.84 0.29
N PRO A 233 -11.22 -22.37 1.03
CA PRO A 233 -9.87 -21.81 0.99
C PRO A 233 -9.32 -21.70 -0.45
N ASN A 234 -9.61 -22.70 -1.29
CA ASN A 234 -9.18 -22.71 -2.68
C ASN A 234 -9.91 -21.66 -3.54
N SER A 235 -11.16 -21.31 -3.21
CA SER A 235 -11.91 -20.26 -3.91
C SER A 235 -11.17 -18.90 -3.81
N LEU A 236 -10.64 -18.58 -2.63
CA LEU A 236 -9.85 -17.36 -2.41
C LEU A 236 -8.43 -17.47 -2.99
N LEU A 237 -7.75 -18.61 -2.78
CA LEU A 237 -6.39 -18.83 -3.29
C LEU A 237 -6.31 -18.83 -4.81
N ASN A 238 -7.35 -19.29 -5.52
CA ASN A 238 -7.40 -19.25 -6.98
C ASN A 238 -7.47 -17.80 -7.52
N VAL A 239 -8.20 -16.90 -6.83
CA VAL A 239 -8.19 -15.47 -7.18
C VAL A 239 -6.82 -14.87 -6.87
N ALA A 240 -6.30 -15.07 -5.65
CA ALA A 240 -5.00 -14.56 -5.25
C ALA A 240 -3.87 -15.02 -6.20
N LYS A 241 -3.83 -16.31 -6.56
CA LYS A 241 -2.87 -16.83 -7.54
C LYS A 241 -3.05 -16.17 -8.90
N ARG A 242 -4.28 -16.00 -9.41
CA ARG A 242 -4.51 -15.31 -10.69
C ARG A 242 -3.98 -13.87 -10.69
N GLN A 243 -4.07 -13.16 -9.56
CA GLN A 243 -3.52 -11.80 -9.46
C GLN A 243 -1.99 -11.80 -9.45
N VAL A 244 -1.36 -12.72 -8.71
CA VAL A 244 0.12 -12.90 -8.74
C VAL A 244 0.59 -13.31 -10.13
N ASP A 245 -0.07 -14.28 -10.75
CA ASP A 245 0.21 -14.74 -12.12
C ASP A 245 0.11 -13.57 -13.12
N TYR A 246 -0.94 -12.76 -13.02
CA TYR A 246 -1.12 -11.57 -13.87
C TYR A 246 0.03 -10.58 -13.70
N ILE A 247 0.39 -10.24 -12.44
CA ILE A 247 1.51 -9.33 -12.13
C ILE A 247 2.83 -9.85 -12.71
N LEU A 248 3.05 -11.17 -12.70
CA LEU A 248 4.28 -11.81 -13.17
C LEU A 248 4.28 -12.19 -14.67
N GLY A 249 3.26 -11.79 -15.44
CA GLY A 249 3.23 -11.90 -16.91
C GLY A 249 2.08 -12.69 -17.53
N VAL A 250 1.18 -13.29 -16.76
CA VAL A 250 0.01 -14.03 -17.28
C VAL A 250 -1.15 -13.06 -17.54
N ASN A 251 -0.94 -12.16 -18.49
CA ASN A 251 -1.84 -11.06 -18.85
C ASN A 251 -1.84 -10.83 -20.39
N PRO A 252 -2.74 -9.99 -20.93
CA PRO A 252 -2.86 -9.78 -22.38
C PRO A 252 -1.60 -9.25 -23.09
N LEU A 253 -0.70 -8.55 -22.37
CA LEU A 253 0.56 -8.04 -22.90
C LEU A 253 1.73 -9.03 -22.75
N GLN A 254 1.55 -10.13 -22.04
CA GLN A 254 2.61 -11.08 -21.65
C GLN A 254 3.80 -10.41 -20.92
N MET A 255 3.51 -9.33 -20.18
CA MET A 255 4.50 -8.46 -19.54
C MET A 255 4.48 -8.61 -18.02
N SER A 256 5.62 -8.90 -17.40
CA SER A 256 5.74 -8.82 -15.93
C SER A 256 5.75 -7.36 -15.49
N TYR A 257 4.78 -6.97 -14.67
CA TYR A 257 4.75 -5.66 -14.00
C TYR A 257 5.76 -5.56 -12.84
N MET A 258 6.40 -6.67 -12.48
CA MET A 258 7.61 -6.69 -11.65
C MET A 258 8.85 -6.48 -12.53
N VAL A 259 9.56 -5.37 -12.31
CA VAL A 259 10.78 -4.97 -13.02
C VAL A 259 11.90 -6.00 -12.80
N GLY A 260 12.60 -6.39 -13.86
CA GLY A 260 13.67 -7.37 -13.81
C GLY A 260 13.21 -8.83 -13.79
N PHE A 261 11.91 -9.10 -13.62
CA PHE A 261 11.35 -10.45 -13.65
C PHE A 261 10.84 -10.82 -15.06
N GLY A 262 11.09 -12.06 -15.48
CA GLY A 262 10.66 -12.58 -16.78
C GLY A 262 11.39 -11.97 -18.00
N PRO A 263 11.00 -12.36 -19.23
CA PRO A 263 11.65 -11.89 -20.47
C PRO A 263 11.17 -10.49 -20.90
N HIS A 264 9.99 -10.06 -20.46
CA HIS A 264 9.37 -8.78 -20.83
C HIS A 264 8.82 -8.09 -19.58
N TYR A 265 9.30 -6.89 -19.29
CA TYR A 265 8.97 -6.09 -18.11
C TYR A 265 9.25 -4.59 -18.37
N PRO A 266 8.62 -3.65 -17.63
CA PRO A 266 8.79 -2.21 -17.80
C PRO A 266 10.26 -1.74 -17.78
N LYS A 267 10.61 -0.85 -18.71
CA LYS A 267 11.96 -0.32 -18.92
C LYS A 267 12.07 1.16 -18.62
N ARG A 268 10.96 1.90 -18.51
CA ARG A 268 10.93 3.36 -18.42
C ARG A 268 10.14 3.83 -17.19
N ILE A 269 10.24 3.09 -16.09
CA ILE A 269 9.53 3.37 -14.84
C ILE A 269 9.79 4.79 -14.32
N HIS A 270 8.77 5.39 -13.69
CA HIS A 270 8.84 6.69 -13.05
C HIS A 270 9.62 6.55 -11.74
N HIS A 271 10.95 6.64 -11.79
CA HIS A 271 11.81 6.57 -10.61
C HIS A 271 13.16 7.26 -10.85
N ARG A 272 13.50 8.26 -10.02
CA ARG A 272 14.71 9.10 -10.15
C ARG A 272 15.99 8.28 -10.21
N GLY A 273 16.29 7.51 -9.16
CA GLY A 273 17.47 6.63 -9.09
C GLY A 273 17.50 5.45 -10.10
N SER A 274 16.44 5.26 -10.91
CA SER A 274 16.43 4.28 -12.01
C SER A 274 16.71 4.96 -13.35
N SER A 275 16.06 6.10 -13.59
CA SER A 275 16.14 6.89 -14.82
C SER A 275 17.43 7.70 -14.97
N LEU A 276 18.08 8.07 -13.86
CA LEU A 276 19.32 8.85 -13.85
C LEU A 276 20.57 7.95 -13.82
N PRO A 277 21.68 8.33 -14.49
CA PRO A 277 22.90 7.53 -14.51
C PRO A 277 23.54 7.47 -13.12
N SER A 278 23.87 6.27 -12.65
CA SER A 278 24.56 6.06 -11.36
C SER A 278 25.83 6.92 -11.22
N LEU A 279 26.20 7.26 -9.97
CA LEU A 279 27.41 8.05 -9.67
C LEU A 279 28.69 7.44 -10.29
N ALA A 280 28.78 6.10 -10.36
CA ALA A 280 29.89 5.38 -11.00
C ALA A 280 29.95 5.60 -12.53
N SER A 281 28.81 5.82 -13.19
CA SER A 281 28.72 6.13 -14.62
C SER A 281 28.75 7.63 -14.94
N HIS A 282 28.42 8.49 -13.97
CA HIS A 282 28.42 9.94 -14.11
C HIS A 282 28.78 10.60 -12.76
N PRO A 283 30.07 10.89 -12.50
CA PRO A 283 30.54 11.36 -11.19
C PRO A 283 30.31 12.87 -10.95
N LEU A 284 29.66 13.57 -11.89
CA LEU A 284 29.23 14.97 -11.71
C LEU A 284 27.83 15.00 -11.08
N VAL A 285 27.55 16.07 -10.34
CA VAL A 285 26.24 16.32 -9.69
C VAL A 285 25.18 16.67 -10.73
N ILE A 286 24.02 16.00 -10.66
CA ILE A 286 22.81 16.33 -11.40
C ILE A 286 21.87 17.10 -10.45
N GLY A 287 22.04 18.41 -10.35
CA GLY A 287 21.16 19.26 -9.51
C GLY A 287 19.75 19.40 -10.08
N CYS A 288 18.78 19.67 -9.21
CA CYS A 288 17.33 19.79 -9.40
C CYS A 288 16.73 19.60 -10.81
N ASP A 289 16.94 20.55 -11.74
CA ASP A 289 16.35 20.52 -13.09
C ASP A 289 17.09 19.60 -14.08
N GLY A 290 18.36 19.30 -13.80
CA GLY A 290 19.31 18.64 -14.72
C GLY A 290 18.95 17.21 -15.10
N GLY A 291 18.04 16.56 -14.36
CA GLY A 291 17.53 15.25 -14.75
C GLY A 291 16.38 15.29 -15.75
N PHE A 292 15.65 16.40 -15.88
CA PHE A 292 14.50 16.47 -16.79
C PHE A 292 14.93 16.27 -18.26
N GLN A 293 16.03 16.93 -18.67
CA GLN A 293 16.66 16.74 -19.97
C GLN A 293 18.15 16.44 -19.77
N PRO A 294 18.70 15.32 -20.31
CA PRO A 294 18.08 14.41 -21.28
C PRO A 294 17.32 13.21 -20.68
N PHE A 295 17.29 13.03 -19.35
CA PHE A 295 16.96 11.71 -18.77
C PHE A 295 15.47 11.44 -18.51
N PHE A 296 14.68 12.43 -18.06
CA PHE A 296 13.26 12.18 -17.78
C PHE A 296 12.43 11.97 -19.06
N TYR A 297 12.61 12.82 -20.07
CA TYR A 297 11.79 12.80 -21.28
C TYR A 297 12.27 11.83 -22.39
N THR A 298 13.35 11.07 -22.17
CA THR A 298 13.87 10.15 -23.22
C THR A 298 13.00 8.90 -23.44
N ALA A 299 12.92 8.46 -24.69
CA ALA A 299 12.38 7.15 -25.07
C ALA A 299 13.32 5.99 -24.71
N ASN A 300 14.58 6.26 -24.33
CA ASN A 300 15.51 5.22 -23.90
C ASN A 300 15.05 4.55 -22.59
N PRO A 301 15.38 3.25 -22.40
CA PRO A 301 15.30 2.58 -21.11
C PRO A 301 16.02 3.34 -19.99
N ASN A 302 15.55 3.16 -18.76
CA ASN A 302 16.23 3.58 -17.55
C ASN A 302 17.61 2.89 -17.45
N PRO A 303 18.71 3.61 -17.18
CA PRO A 303 20.06 3.03 -17.09
C PRO A 303 20.23 2.03 -15.94
N ASN A 304 19.53 2.22 -14.81
CA ASN A 304 19.63 1.33 -13.64
C ASN A 304 18.33 0.52 -13.49
N ILE A 305 18.42 -0.81 -13.56
CA ILE A 305 17.26 -1.71 -13.45
C ILE A 305 16.86 -1.87 -11.97
N LEU A 306 15.71 -1.30 -11.59
CA LEU A 306 15.14 -1.38 -10.24
C LEU A 306 14.50 -2.76 -9.98
N THR A 307 15.34 -3.78 -9.90
CA THR A 307 14.92 -5.20 -9.86
C THR A 307 14.00 -5.49 -8.67
N GLY A 308 12.85 -6.12 -8.95
CA GLY A 308 11.83 -6.50 -7.96
C GLY A 308 10.75 -5.45 -7.70
N ALA A 309 10.92 -4.21 -8.16
CA ALA A 309 9.90 -3.17 -8.03
C ALA A 309 8.65 -3.50 -8.86
N ILE A 310 7.46 -3.29 -8.30
CA ILE A 310 6.18 -3.43 -8.99
C ILE A 310 5.61 -2.04 -9.23
N VAL A 311 5.34 -1.73 -10.50
CA VAL A 311 4.76 -0.45 -10.94
C VAL A 311 3.27 -0.34 -10.60
N GLY A 312 2.68 0.85 -10.75
CA GLY A 312 1.24 1.09 -10.60
C GLY A 312 0.34 0.19 -11.45
N GLY A 313 0.83 -0.26 -12.62
CA GLY A 313 0.23 -1.30 -13.45
C GLY A 313 -0.59 -0.79 -14.63
N PRO A 314 -1.38 -1.65 -15.29
CA PRO A 314 -2.14 -1.29 -16.48
C PRO A 314 -3.46 -0.58 -16.18
N ASP A 315 -4.04 0.02 -17.21
CA ASP A 315 -5.36 0.62 -17.20
C ASP A 315 -6.50 -0.44 -17.18
N GLN A 316 -7.74 0.04 -17.12
CA GLN A 316 -8.96 -0.79 -17.17
C GLN A 316 -9.08 -1.71 -18.40
N ASN A 317 -8.33 -1.44 -19.48
CA ASN A 317 -8.35 -2.17 -20.74
C ASN A 317 -7.19 -3.18 -20.87
N ASP A 318 -6.45 -3.43 -19.78
CA ASP A 318 -5.21 -4.20 -19.73
C ASP A 318 -4.03 -3.55 -20.49
N GLY A 319 -4.09 -2.25 -20.77
CA GLY A 319 -3.07 -1.49 -21.49
C GLY A 319 -2.01 -0.87 -20.58
N PHE A 320 -0.75 -0.88 -21.00
CA PHE A 320 0.37 -0.29 -20.28
C PHE A 320 1.36 0.37 -21.26
N PRO A 321 1.69 1.66 -21.13
CA PRO A 321 2.50 2.37 -22.12
C PRO A 321 4.02 2.26 -21.94
N ASP A 322 4.50 1.79 -20.77
CA ASP A 322 5.92 1.86 -20.36
C ASP A 322 6.51 3.27 -20.60
N ASP A 323 5.89 4.28 -19.99
CA ASP A 323 6.29 5.68 -20.11
C ASP A 323 6.59 6.37 -18.78
N ARG A 324 7.70 7.10 -18.75
CA ARG A 324 8.25 7.74 -17.55
C ARG A 324 7.44 8.95 -17.11
N SER A 325 6.71 9.59 -18.02
CA SER A 325 5.80 10.70 -17.70
C SER A 325 4.53 10.20 -17.00
N ASP A 326 4.14 8.95 -17.29
CA ASP A 326 2.93 8.32 -16.77
C ASP A 326 3.15 7.71 -15.39
N TYR A 327 3.29 8.56 -14.37
CA TYR A 327 3.41 8.12 -12.97
C TYR A 327 2.22 7.27 -12.51
N SER A 328 1.01 7.51 -13.04
CA SER A 328 -0.21 6.77 -12.65
C SER A 328 -0.13 5.27 -12.94
N HIS A 329 0.68 4.86 -13.92
CA HIS A 329 0.89 3.46 -14.30
C HIS A 329 2.32 2.98 -14.04
N SER A 330 3.33 3.83 -14.33
CA SER A 330 4.75 3.47 -14.36
C SER A 330 5.52 3.73 -13.05
N GLU A 331 4.90 4.33 -12.04
CA GLU A 331 5.56 4.56 -10.73
C GLU A 331 5.46 3.30 -9.85
N PRO A 332 6.58 2.77 -9.32
CA PRO A 332 6.55 1.79 -8.24
C PRO A 332 6.45 2.50 -6.88
N ALA A 333 5.86 1.85 -5.88
CA ALA A 333 5.85 2.37 -4.51
C ALA A 333 5.97 1.27 -3.44
N THR A 334 6.52 1.62 -2.28
CA THR A 334 6.88 0.69 -1.19
C THR A 334 5.72 -0.20 -0.76
N TYR A 335 4.52 0.36 -0.63
CA TYR A 335 3.31 -0.33 -0.21
C TYR A 335 2.78 -1.35 -1.25
N ILE A 336 2.98 -1.08 -2.56
CA ILE A 336 2.65 -2.04 -3.62
C ILE A 336 3.51 -3.31 -3.43
N ASN A 337 4.81 -3.10 -3.20
CA ASN A 337 5.79 -4.15 -3.01
C ASN A 337 5.61 -4.91 -1.68
N ALA A 338 5.41 -4.22 -0.56
CA ALA A 338 5.32 -4.86 0.75
C ALA A 338 4.14 -5.85 0.84
N ALA A 339 2.99 -5.49 0.29
CA ALA A 339 1.82 -6.35 0.30
C ALA A 339 2.01 -7.65 -0.51
N ILE A 340 2.75 -7.64 -1.62
CA ILE A 340 2.90 -8.83 -2.48
C ILE A 340 3.80 -9.93 -1.90
N VAL A 341 4.65 -9.59 -0.92
CA VAL A 341 5.61 -10.53 -0.30
C VAL A 341 4.88 -11.70 0.38
N GLY A 342 3.76 -11.42 1.05
CA GLY A 342 2.95 -12.46 1.72
C GLY A 342 2.39 -13.51 0.76
N PRO A 343 1.65 -13.12 -0.30
CA PRO A 343 1.21 -14.00 -1.37
C PRO A 343 2.34 -14.78 -2.05
N LEU A 344 3.45 -14.13 -2.41
CA LEU A 344 4.59 -14.80 -3.04
C LEU A 344 5.19 -15.88 -2.13
N ALA A 345 5.45 -15.55 -0.86
CA ALA A 345 5.96 -16.51 0.11
C ALA A 345 4.99 -17.68 0.37
N TYR A 346 3.68 -17.41 0.41
CA TYR A 346 2.67 -18.45 0.56
C TYR A 346 2.62 -19.40 -0.65
N LEU A 347 2.62 -18.86 -1.87
CA LEU A 347 2.51 -19.64 -3.10
C LEU A 347 3.76 -20.51 -3.33
N VAL A 348 4.96 -19.94 -3.17
CA VAL A 348 6.23 -20.69 -3.26
C VAL A 348 6.30 -21.78 -2.18
N GLY A 349 5.95 -21.45 -0.92
CA GLY A 349 5.90 -22.44 0.16
C GLY A 349 4.83 -23.53 -0.03
N SER A 350 3.79 -23.27 -0.82
CA SER A 350 2.72 -24.23 -1.13
C SER A 350 3.03 -25.12 -2.34
N THR A 351 4.06 -24.82 -3.12
CA THR A 351 4.54 -25.65 -4.26
C THR A 351 5.62 -26.66 -3.87
N SER A 352 5.90 -26.84 -2.57
CA SER A 352 7.01 -27.67 -2.05
C SER A 352 6.55 -28.91 -1.27
N ILE A 353 5.37 -29.46 -1.60
CA ILE A 353 4.79 -30.71 -1.05
C ILE A 353 4.13 -31.50 -2.18
#